data_AF-A0A7J9PBK0-F1
#
_entry.id   AF-A0A7J9PBK0-F1
#
_cell.length_a   1.000
_cell.length_b   1.000
_cell.length_c   1.000
_cell.angle_alpha   90.00
_cell.angle_beta   90.00
_cell.angle_gamma   90.00
#
_symmetry.space_group_name_H-M   'P 1'
#
loop_
_entity.id
_entity.type
_entity.pdbx_description
1 polymer ?
#
loop_
_entity_poly.entity_id
_entity_poly.type
_entity_poly.pdbx_seq_one_letter_code
_entity_poly.pdbx_strand_id
1 'polypeptide(L)'
;MFFENYVFGPLKYGLSDLSKLLKGGIIYAVSIFLLIIGIFLAVYPYTGANLHIFGSATNSLVFAVVALLLSVLGLGLLIVLNGYILKVIKLSLEKSVELPEWANYWDMLKNGVVFTLGIAVIAVFGSILQNIITYFGNGSTVLIVLSMVIQLIISLYIPLSVVNFAHEDNFGAFFDIPKIFKMMSFEYLGMFIVVSIISILLMIIPMILVIFPLIGFFGMNMYTGPKMLFIASPLLLVVALFAFIVFSIVAVYVSFYSYRAYTNYFVFKNLEKIEEFNHEL
;
A
#
# COMPACT_ATOMS: atom_id res chain seq x y z
N MET A 1 -8.77 20.38 17.96
CA MET A 1 -9.37 19.92 16.68
C MET A 1 -8.40 19.11 15.82
N PHE A 2 -7.13 19.53 15.64
CA PHE A 2 -6.18 18.81 14.76
C PHE A 2 -6.08 17.30 15.02
N PHE A 3 -5.74 16.88 16.25
CA PHE A 3 -5.63 15.46 16.59
C PHE A 3 -6.96 14.69 16.46
N GLU A 4 -8.09 15.36 16.75
CA GLU A 4 -9.39 14.72 16.59
C GLU A 4 -9.68 14.43 15.11
N ASN A 5 -9.39 15.39 14.23
CA ASN A 5 -9.69 15.30 12.81
C ASN A 5 -8.71 14.41 12.05
N TYR A 6 -7.45 14.31 12.47
CA TYR A 6 -6.39 13.63 11.71
C TYR A 6 -5.80 12.40 12.41
N VAL A 7 -6.13 12.17 13.69
CA VAL A 7 -5.62 11.04 14.47
C VAL A 7 -6.77 10.22 15.06
N PHE A 8 -7.43 10.70 16.12
CA PHE A 8 -8.37 9.88 16.90
C PHE A 8 -9.62 9.52 16.12
N GLY A 9 -10.24 10.48 15.42
CA GLY A 9 -11.40 10.22 14.57
C GLY A 9 -11.11 9.22 13.45
N PRO A 10 -10.05 9.43 12.64
CA PRO A 10 -9.64 8.47 11.61
C PRO A 10 -9.27 7.07 12.15
N LEU A 11 -8.61 6.97 13.30
CA LEU A 11 -8.30 5.67 13.93
C LEU A 11 -9.59 4.95 14.34
N LYS A 12 -10.52 5.67 14.97
CA LYS A 12 -11.83 5.12 15.34
C LYS A 12 -12.62 4.68 14.11
N TYR A 13 -12.56 5.46 13.02
CA TYR A 13 -13.21 5.12 11.75
C TYR A 13 -12.68 3.79 11.18
N GLY A 14 -11.36 3.60 11.15
CA GLY A 14 -10.76 2.36 10.65
C GLY A 14 -11.13 1.11 11.47
N LEU A 15 -11.50 1.28 12.75
CA LEU A 15 -11.98 0.21 13.65
C LEU A 15 -13.51 0.15 13.79
N SER A 16 -14.26 0.95 13.03
CA SER A 16 -15.72 1.04 13.15
C SER A 16 -16.43 -0.30 12.90
N ASP A 17 -15.86 -1.14 12.04
CA ASP A 17 -16.37 -2.48 11.75
C ASP A 17 -15.21 -3.47 11.57
N LEU A 18 -14.99 -4.28 12.60
CA LEU A 18 -13.93 -5.30 12.62
C LEU A 18 -14.14 -6.38 11.55
N SER A 19 -15.38 -6.72 11.20
CA SER A 19 -15.65 -7.74 10.18
C SER A 19 -15.19 -7.27 8.80
N LYS A 20 -15.49 -6.01 8.46
CA LYS A 20 -15.04 -5.39 7.21
C LYS A 20 -13.53 -5.25 7.15
N LEU A 21 -12.90 -4.89 8.27
CA LEU A 21 -11.45 -4.82 8.38
C LEU A 21 -10.79 -6.20 8.19
N LEU A 22 -11.29 -7.23 8.88
CA LEU A 22 -10.77 -8.60 8.77
C LEU A 22 -10.87 -9.14 7.35
N LYS A 23 -12.00 -8.92 6.65
CA LYS A 23 -12.17 -9.30 5.25
C LYS A 23 -11.11 -8.64 4.36
N GLY A 24 -10.90 -7.33 4.51
CA GLY A 24 -9.86 -6.61 3.77
C GLY A 24 -8.46 -7.15 4.07
N GLY A 25 -8.15 -7.37 5.35
CA GLY A 25 -6.88 -7.94 5.80
C GLY A 25 -6.61 -9.34 5.24
N ILE A 26 -7.62 -10.21 5.18
CA ILE A 26 -7.50 -11.55 4.58
C ILE A 26 -7.28 -11.44 3.06
N ILE A 27 -8.04 -10.59 2.37
CA ILE A 27 -7.85 -10.35 0.93
C ILE A 27 -6.42 -9.85 0.67
N TYR A 28 -5.92 -8.91 1.48
CA TYR A 28 -4.54 -8.43 1.38
C TYR A 28 -3.52 -9.55 1.63
N ALA A 29 -3.68 -10.33 2.71
CA ALA A 29 -2.79 -11.44 3.04
C ALA A 29 -2.71 -12.45 1.89
N VAL A 30 -3.86 -12.90 1.38
CA VAL A 30 -3.92 -13.85 0.26
C VAL A 30 -3.31 -13.24 -1.00
N SER A 31 -3.58 -11.97 -1.30
CA SER A 31 -3.03 -11.28 -2.47
C SER A 31 -1.48 -11.27 -2.45
N ILE A 32 -0.88 -10.81 -1.35
CA ILE A 32 0.56 -10.72 -1.20
C ILE A 32 1.20 -12.11 -1.15
N PHE A 33 0.56 -13.08 -0.49
CA PHE A 33 1.04 -14.46 -0.45
C PHE A 33 1.10 -15.09 -1.85
N LEU A 34 0.05 -14.91 -2.66
CA LEU A 34 0.02 -15.40 -4.05
C LEU A 34 1.09 -14.72 -4.92
N LEU A 35 1.34 -13.41 -4.73
CA LEU A 35 2.41 -12.70 -5.42
C LEU A 35 3.79 -13.23 -5.04
N ILE A 36 4.05 -13.43 -3.74
CA ILE A 36 5.33 -13.94 -3.25
C ILE A 36 5.57 -15.36 -3.81
N ILE A 37 4.58 -16.25 -3.76
CA ILE A 37 4.71 -17.59 -4.32
C ILE A 37 4.89 -17.52 -5.84
N GLY A 38 4.14 -16.66 -6.54
CA GLY A 38 4.28 -16.47 -7.97
C GLY A 38 5.72 -16.09 -8.35
N ILE A 39 6.30 -15.09 -7.67
CA ILE A 39 7.69 -14.67 -7.88
C ILE A 39 8.65 -15.81 -7.55
N PHE A 40 8.44 -16.50 -6.42
CA PHE A 40 9.29 -17.62 -6.01
C PHE A 40 9.31 -18.72 -7.08
N LEU A 41 8.14 -19.14 -7.58
CA LEU A 41 8.03 -20.16 -8.64
C LEU A 41 8.59 -19.70 -9.98
N ALA A 42 8.53 -18.40 -10.30
CA ALA A 42 9.13 -17.85 -11.52
C ALA A 42 10.67 -17.89 -11.48
N VAL A 43 11.26 -17.62 -10.31
CA VAL A 43 12.72 -17.57 -10.13
C VAL A 43 13.32 -18.95 -9.85
N TYR A 44 12.55 -19.85 -9.23
CA TYR A 44 13.00 -21.17 -8.78
C TYR A 44 13.71 -22.01 -9.85
N PRO A 45 13.24 -22.12 -11.11
CA PRO A 45 13.95 -22.90 -12.13
C PRO A 45 15.37 -22.38 -12.44
N TYR A 46 15.62 -21.09 -12.23
CA TYR A 46 16.91 -20.46 -12.52
C TYR A 46 17.89 -20.51 -11.33
N THR A 47 17.37 -20.52 -10.10
CA THR A 47 18.19 -20.51 -8.86
C THR A 47 18.24 -21.86 -8.15
N GLY A 48 17.21 -22.70 -8.31
CA GLY A 48 17.09 -24.03 -7.70
C GLY A 48 18.16 -25.02 -8.18
N ALA A 49 18.67 -24.85 -9.41
CA ALA A 49 19.81 -25.60 -9.92
C ALA A 49 21.09 -25.39 -9.08
N ASN A 50 21.25 -24.22 -8.44
CA ASN A 50 22.42 -23.88 -7.63
C ASN A 50 22.21 -24.15 -6.13
N LEU A 51 20.96 -24.28 -5.66
CA LEU A 51 20.65 -24.38 -4.23
C LEU A 51 20.46 -25.83 -3.74
N HIS A 52 20.25 -26.83 -4.60
CA HIS A 52 20.02 -28.24 -4.24
C HIS A 52 18.92 -28.51 -3.18
N ILE A 53 18.12 -27.50 -2.79
CA ILE A 53 17.11 -27.59 -1.72
C ILE A 53 15.91 -28.45 -2.16
N PHE A 54 15.60 -28.41 -3.45
CA PHE A 54 14.57 -29.18 -4.11
C PHE A 54 15.15 -29.58 -5.49
N GLY A 55 14.96 -30.82 -5.94
CA GLY A 55 15.69 -31.40 -7.08
C GLY A 55 15.64 -30.57 -8.38
N SER A 56 16.50 -30.91 -9.35
CA SER A 56 16.61 -30.20 -10.64
C SER A 56 15.23 -30.06 -11.30
N ALA A 57 14.74 -28.84 -11.41
CA ALA A 57 13.42 -28.53 -11.99
C ALA A 57 13.47 -28.73 -13.51
N THR A 58 13.15 -29.94 -13.96
CA THR A 58 13.18 -30.30 -15.40
C THR A 58 12.05 -29.67 -16.22
N ASN A 59 11.01 -29.12 -15.57
CA ASN A 59 9.81 -28.57 -16.22
C ASN A 59 9.64 -27.06 -16.00
N SER A 60 10.62 -26.25 -16.46
CA SER A 60 10.62 -24.78 -16.31
C SER A 60 9.35 -24.09 -16.83
N LEU A 61 8.71 -24.62 -17.89
CA LEU A 61 7.49 -24.07 -18.46
C LEU A 61 6.28 -24.23 -17.54
N VAL A 62 6.13 -25.37 -16.85
CA VAL A 62 5.02 -25.60 -15.92
C VAL A 62 5.11 -24.63 -14.74
N PHE A 63 6.32 -24.45 -14.18
CA PHE A 63 6.56 -23.48 -13.12
C PHE A 63 6.25 -22.05 -13.57
N ALA A 64 6.65 -21.66 -14.78
CA ALA A 64 6.36 -20.34 -15.33
C ALA A 64 4.85 -20.08 -15.49
N VAL A 65 4.09 -21.05 -15.99
CA VAL A 65 2.63 -20.91 -16.14
C VAL A 65 1.94 -20.80 -14.78
N VAL A 66 2.29 -21.65 -13.82
CA VAL A 66 1.72 -21.58 -12.47
C VAL A 66 2.10 -20.26 -11.78
N ALA A 67 3.36 -19.82 -11.91
CA ALA A 67 3.82 -18.54 -11.39
C ALA A 67 3.01 -17.35 -11.93
N LEU A 68 2.77 -17.33 -13.24
CA LEU A 68 1.96 -16.30 -13.90
C LEU A 68 0.53 -16.30 -13.34
N LEU A 69 -0.12 -17.47 -13.26
CA LEU A 69 -1.49 -17.58 -12.78
C LEU A 69 -1.64 -17.10 -11.33
N LEU A 70 -0.73 -17.52 -10.43
CA LEU A 70 -0.76 -17.06 -9.04
C LEU A 70 -0.51 -15.55 -8.95
N SER A 71 0.42 -15.02 -9.75
CA SER A 71 0.70 -13.58 -9.78
C SER A 71 -0.51 -12.78 -10.26
N VAL A 72 -1.17 -13.23 -11.33
CA VAL A 72 -2.39 -12.58 -11.86
C VAL A 72 -3.53 -12.62 -10.86
N LEU A 73 -3.75 -13.74 -10.17
CA LEU A 73 -4.76 -13.86 -9.12
C LEU A 73 -4.45 -12.94 -7.93
N GLY A 74 -3.19 -12.92 -7.48
CA GLY A 74 -2.72 -12.02 -6.42
C GLY A 74 -2.92 -10.55 -6.77
N LEU A 75 -2.53 -10.15 -7.98
CA LEU A 75 -2.78 -8.79 -8.49
C LEU A 75 -4.27 -8.47 -8.55
N GLY A 76 -5.11 -9.40 -9.04
CA GLY A 76 -6.56 -9.22 -9.11
C GLY A 76 -7.18 -8.95 -7.74
N LEU A 77 -6.78 -9.69 -6.69
CA LEU A 77 -7.24 -9.46 -5.33
C LEU A 77 -6.78 -8.12 -4.76
N LEU A 78 -5.53 -7.72 -5.05
CA LEU A 78 -5.00 -6.42 -4.63
C LEU A 78 -5.76 -5.26 -5.31
N ILE A 79 -6.11 -5.42 -6.58
CA ILE A 79 -6.93 -4.47 -7.34
C ILE A 79 -8.33 -4.35 -6.71
N VAL A 80 -8.97 -5.48 -6.34
CA VAL A 80 -10.26 -5.46 -5.63
C VAL A 80 -10.16 -4.68 -4.32
N LEU A 81 -9.09 -4.89 -3.54
CA LEU A 81 -8.86 -4.13 -2.31
C LEU A 81 -8.68 -2.63 -2.58
N ASN A 82 -7.95 -2.25 -3.63
CA ASN A 82 -7.81 -0.85 -4.03
C ASN A 82 -9.15 -0.22 -4.43
N GLY A 83 -10.03 -0.97 -5.10
CA GLY A 83 -11.41 -0.53 -5.36
C GLY A 83 -12.24 -0.36 -4.09
N TYR A 84 -12.03 -1.20 -3.07
CA TYR A 84 -12.64 -1.01 -1.75
C TYR A 84 -12.11 0.25 -1.06
N ILE A 85 -10.79 0.51 -1.12
CA ILE A 85 -10.18 1.74 -0.58
C ILE A 85 -10.78 2.98 -1.25
N LEU A 86 -11.04 2.94 -2.57
CA LEU A 86 -11.75 4.03 -3.25
C LEU A 86 -13.15 4.27 -2.66
N LYS A 87 -13.91 3.21 -2.35
CA LYS A 87 -15.21 3.35 -1.68
C LYS A 87 -15.07 3.98 -0.29
N VAL A 88 -14.01 3.64 0.45
CA VAL A 88 -13.70 4.25 1.76
C VAL A 88 -13.47 5.75 1.61
N ILE A 89 -12.70 6.17 0.60
CA ILE A 89 -12.44 7.60 0.33
C ILE A 89 -13.75 8.31 -0.05
N LYS A 90 -14.56 7.74 -0.96
CA LYS A 90 -15.84 8.33 -1.38
C LYS A 90 -16.80 8.53 -0.20
N LEU A 91 -17.02 7.50 0.62
CA LEU A 91 -17.84 7.64 1.83
C LEU A 91 -17.25 8.61 2.86
N SER A 92 -15.92 8.75 2.87
CA SER A 92 -15.25 9.72 3.74
C SER A 92 -15.45 11.16 3.29
N LEU A 93 -15.53 11.41 1.98
CA LEU A 93 -15.89 12.73 1.44
C LEU A 93 -17.31 13.12 1.84
N GLU A 94 -18.21 12.15 1.90
CA GLU A 94 -19.59 12.30 2.40
C GLU A 94 -19.69 12.36 3.94
N LYS A 95 -18.55 12.35 4.66
CA LYS A 95 -18.47 12.37 6.13
C LYS A 95 -19.16 11.18 6.82
N SER A 96 -19.41 10.08 6.11
CA SER A 96 -19.97 8.86 6.69
C SER A 96 -19.10 8.33 7.84
N VAL A 97 -19.72 7.77 8.89
CA VAL A 97 -18.99 7.20 10.04
C VAL A 97 -18.73 5.70 9.85
N GLU A 98 -19.36 5.07 8.86
CA GLU A 98 -19.31 3.64 8.62
C GLU A 98 -18.34 3.27 7.48
N LEU A 99 -17.75 2.09 7.58
CA LEU A 99 -16.99 1.48 6.49
C LEU A 99 -17.93 0.93 5.38
N PRO A 100 -17.53 0.98 4.11
CA PRO A 100 -18.34 0.49 2.99
C PRO A 100 -18.58 -1.01 3.08
N GLU A 101 -19.68 -1.49 2.52
CA GLU A 101 -19.97 -2.92 2.46
C GLU A 101 -19.08 -3.67 1.45
N TRP A 102 -18.71 -4.91 1.81
CA TRP A 102 -18.07 -5.86 0.89
C TRP A 102 -19.09 -6.44 -0.09
N ALA A 103 -19.57 -5.61 -1.00
CA ALA A 103 -20.55 -5.95 -2.03
C ALA A 103 -20.11 -5.49 -3.42
N ASN A 104 -20.59 -6.20 -4.45
CA ASN A 104 -20.28 -5.91 -5.85
C ASN A 104 -18.77 -5.93 -6.15
N TYR A 105 -18.12 -7.08 -5.93
CA TYR A 105 -16.69 -7.27 -6.19
C TYR A 105 -16.26 -6.92 -7.62
N TRP A 106 -17.15 -7.07 -8.59
CA TRP A 106 -16.89 -6.67 -9.98
C TRP A 106 -16.72 -5.15 -10.13
N ASP A 107 -17.55 -4.37 -9.45
CA ASP A 107 -17.43 -2.91 -9.40
C ASP A 107 -16.14 -2.50 -8.67
N MET A 108 -15.80 -3.18 -7.57
CA MET A 108 -14.51 -2.98 -6.89
C MET A 108 -13.32 -3.31 -7.80
N LEU A 109 -13.38 -4.39 -8.58
CA LEU A 109 -12.32 -4.73 -9.52
C LEU A 109 -12.17 -3.63 -10.58
N LYS A 110 -13.26 -3.22 -11.23
CA LYS A 110 -13.23 -2.17 -12.27
C LYS A 110 -12.65 -0.85 -11.74
N ASN A 111 -13.21 -0.35 -10.65
CA ASN A 111 -12.79 0.90 -10.04
C ASN A 111 -11.38 0.79 -9.47
N GLY A 112 -11.03 -0.38 -8.94
CA GLY A 112 -9.69 -0.71 -8.49
C GLY A 112 -8.65 -0.68 -9.60
N VAL A 113 -8.98 -1.11 -10.82
CA VAL A 113 -8.08 -1.01 -11.98
C VAL A 113 -7.78 0.45 -12.28
N VAL A 114 -8.81 1.29 -12.38
CA VAL A 114 -8.65 2.73 -12.65
C VAL A 114 -7.83 3.40 -11.54
N PHE A 115 -8.14 3.10 -10.29
CA PHE A 115 -7.42 3.59 -9.11
C PHE A 115 -5.94 3.19 -9.14
N THR A 116 -5.67 1.91 -9.37
CA THR A 116 -4.31 1.36 -9.40
C THR A 116 -3.51 1.94 -10.55
N LEU A 117 -4.12 2.08 -11.74
CA LEU A 117 -3.48 2.69 -12.90
C LEU A 117 -3.16 4.17 -12.66
N GLY A 118 -4.07 4.94 -12.05
CA GLY A 118 -3.83 6.36 -11.74
C GLY A 118 -2.62 6.54 -10.83
N ILE A 119 -2.56 5.78 -9.73
CA ILE A 119 -1.40 5.78 -8.82
C ILE A 119 -0.13 5.29 -9.55
N ALA A 120 -0.24 4.22 -10.34
CA ALA A 120 0.90 3.67 -11.06
C ALA A 120 1.50 4.66 -12.06
N VAL A 121 0.68 5.42 -12.80
CA VAL A 121 1.18 6.45 -13.72
C VAL A 121 1.97 7.52 -12.96
N ILE A 122 1.45 8.02 -11.84
CA ILE A 122 2.14 9.01 -11.01
C ILE A 122 3.46 8.44 -10.46
N ALA A 123 3.42 7.21 -9.92
CA ALA A 123 4.59 6.55 -9.35
C ALA A 123 5.67 6.30 -10.41
N VAL A 124 5.29 5.79 -11.60
CA VAL A 124 6.22 5.53 -12.71
C VAL A 124 6.82 6.83 -13.23
N PHE A 125 6.02 7.87 -13.44
CA PHE A 125 6.54 9.17 -13.86
C PHE A 125 7.53 9.72 -12.84
N GLY A 126 7.19 9.61 -11.55
CA GLY A 126 8.05 10.01 -10.45
C GLY A 126 9.38 9.26 -10.43
N SER A 127 9.34 7.93 -10.55
CA SER A 127 10.53 7.09 -10.63
C SER A 127 11.38 7.37 -11.88
N ILE A 128 10.77 7.63 -13.04
CA ILE A 128 11.51 8.01 -14.26
C ILE A 128 12.26 9.33 -14.01
N LEU A 129 11.58 10.34 -13.47
CA LEU A 129 12.18 11.64 -13.18
C LEU A 129 13.34 11.50 -12.18
N GLN A 130 13.15 10.71 -11.12
CA GLN A 130 14.20 10.42 -10.14
C GLN A 130 15.42 9.75 -10.81
N ASN A 131 15.20 8.71 -11.62
CA ASN A 131 16.28 7.99 -12.29
C ASN A 131 17.06 8.86 -13.28
N ILE A 132 16.38 9.74 -14.01
CA ILE A 132 17.03 10.72 -14.89
C ILE A 132 17.98 11.62 -14.09
N ILE A 133 17.52 12.17 -12.96
CA ILE A 133 18.32 13.06 -12.11
C ILE A 133 19.52 12.32 -11.50
N THR A 134 19.31 11.11 -11.00
CA THR A 134 20.39 10.29 -10.43
C THR A 134 21.41 9.90 -11.50
N TYR A 135 20.96 9.57 -12.71
CA TYR A 135 21.85 9.22 -13.83
C TYR A 135 22.76 10.39 -14.21
N PHE A 136 22.18 11.58 -14.40
CA PHE A 136 22.96 12.79 -14.71
C PHE A 136 23.78 13.30 -13.52
N GLY A 137 23.37 12.95 -12.29
CA GLY A 137 23.96 13.42 -11.05
C GLY A 137 24.93 12.47 -10.37
N ASN A 138 25.40 11.43 -11.06
CA ASN A 138 26.29 10.45 -10.47
C ASN A 138 27.59 11.13 -9.99
N GLY A 139 27.77 11.26 -8.67
CA GLY A 139 28.87 11.99 -8.03
C GLY A 139 28.53 13.41 -7.53
N SER A 140 27.34 13.94 -7.80
CA SER A 140 26.87 15.25 -7.32
C SER A 140 25.88 15.10 -6.16
N THR A 141 26.32 15.47 -4.95
CA THR A 141 25.46 15.49 -3.75
C THR A 141 24.21 16.35 -3.97
N VAL A 142 24.33 17.45 -4.72
CA VAL A 142 23.20 18.37 -5.00
C VAL A 142 22.10 17.65 -5.78
N LEU A 143 22.46 16.88 -6.80
CA LEU A 143 21.49 16.16 -7.63
C LEU A 143 20.88 14.96 -6.89
N ILE A 144 21.65 14.32 -5.99
CA ILE A 144 21.11 13.30 -5.07
C ILE A 144 20.05 13.92 -4.16
N VAL A 145 20.34 15.04 -3.52
CA VAL A 145 19.37 15.74 -2.66
C VAL A 145 18.13 16.15 -3.45
N LEU A 146 18.30 16.67 -4.67
CA LEU A 146 17.17 17.03 -5.54
C LEU A 146 16.28 15.81 -5.84
N SER A 147 16.86 14.64 -6.10
CA SER A 147 16.12 13.40 -6.35
C SER A 147 15.27 12.97 -5.14
N MET A 148 15.78 13.17 -3.91
CA MET A 148 15.05 12.90 -2.68
C MET A 148 13.90 13.87 -2.47
N VAL A 149 14.10 15.16 -2.77
CA VAL A 149 13.07 16.19 -2.70
C VAL A 149 11.92 15.87 -3.67
N ILE A 150 12.24 15.44 -4.89
CA ILE A 150 11.22 15.05 -5.86
C ILE A 150 10.41 13.85 -5.38
N GLN A 151 11.07 12.82 -4.84
CA GLN A 151 10.38 11.67 -4.27
C GLN A 151 9.45 12.07 -3.11
N LEU A 152 9.89 13.01 -2.27
CA LEU A 152 9.05 13.57 -1.21
C LEU A 152 7.83 14.29 -1.78
N ILE A 153 7.98 15.14 -2.79
CA ILE A 153 6.87 15.84 -3.46
C ILE A 153 5.88 14.83 -4.04
N ILE A 154 6.36 13.76 -4.71
CA ILE A 154 5.50 12.71 -5.25
C ILE A 154 4.73 12.00 -4.12
N SER A 155 5.38 11.69 -3.00
CA SER A 155 4.72 11.05 -1.86
C SER A 155 3.64 11.93 -1.23
N LEU A 156 3.84 13.25 -1.23
CA LEU A 156 2.85 14.24 -0.80
C LEU A 156 1.71 14.39 -1.82
N TYR A 157 2.00 14.23 -3.11
CA TYR A 157 1.03 14.37 -4.20
C TYR A 157 0.02 13.23 -4.25
N ILE A 158 0.49 11.99 -4.10
CA ILE A 158 -0.35 10.80 -4.31
C ILE A 158 -1.63 10.81 -3.45
N PRO A 159 -1.59 11.03 -2.12
CA PRO A 159 -2.81 11.01 -1.31
C PRO A 159 -3.85 12.03 -1.74
N LEU A 160 -3.44 13.27 -2.02
CA LEU A 160 -4.35 14.33 -2.48
C LEU A 160 -4.89 14.05 -3.88
N SER A 161 -4.05 13.51 -4.78
CA SER A 161 -4.50 13.13 -6.12
C SER A 161 -5.58 12.05 -6.09
N VAL A 162 -5.43 11.08 -5.18
CA VAL A 162 -6.37 9.98 -4.98
C VAL A 162 -7.69 10.51 -4.41
N VAL A 163 -7.64 11.42 -3.43
CA VAL A 163 -8.85 12.04 -2.88
C VAL A 163 -9.54 12.92 -3.93
N ASN A 164 -8.78 13.69 -4.71
CA ASN A 164 -9.32 14.51 -5.79
C ASN A 164 -9.98 13.66 -6.88
N PHE A 165 -9.36 12.55 -7.26
CA PHE A 165 -9.97 11.55 -8.16
C PHE A 165 -11.30 11.02 -7.61
N ALA A 166 -11.32 10.65 -6.32
CA ALA A 166 -12.54 10.16 -5.69
C ALA A 166 -13.65 11.22 -5.62
N HIS A 167 -13.28 12.50 -5.51
CA HIS A 167 -14.21 13.63 -5.43
C HIS A 167 -14.79 14.02 -6.80
N GLU A 168 -13.95 14.10 -7.83
CA GLU A 168 -14.34 14.55 -9.18
C GLU A 168 -14.84 13.40 -10.08
N ASP A 169 -14.65 12.15 -9.64
CA ASP A 169 -15.05 10.91 -10.33
C ASP A 169 -14.58 10.78 -11.78
N ASN A 170 -13.45 11.40 -12.12
CA ASN A 170 -12.85 11.35 -13.45
C ASN A 170 -11.35 11.05 -13.38
N PHE A 171 -10.83 10.25 -14.32
CA PHE A 171 -9.42 9.83 -14.31
C PHE A 171 -8.43 11.01 -14.43
N GLY A 172 -8.82 12.09 -15.12
CA GLY A 172 -8.00 13.29 -15.28
C GLY A 172 -7.68 13.99 -13.95
N ALA A 173 -8.54 13.85 -12.94
CA ALA A 173 -8.39 14.48 -11.64
C ALA A 173 -7.19 13.96 -10.83
N PHE A 174 -6.64 12.79 -11.16
CA PHE A 174 -5.35 12.35 -10.63
C PHE A 174 -4.21 13.31 -11.00
N PHE A 175 -4.33 13.99 -12.14
CA PHE A 175 -3.27 14.78 -12.76
C PHE A 175 -3.58 16.28 -12.74
N ASP A 176 -4.56 16.72 -11.94
CA ASP A 176 -4.84 18.14 -11.73
C ASP A 176 -3.75 18.77 -10.85
N ILE A 177 -2.55 18.89 -11.42
CA ILE A 177 -1.35 19.42 -10.78
C ILE A 177 -1.63 20.79 -10.15
N PRO A 178 -2.23 21.78 -10.85
CA PRO A 178 -2.47 23.09 -10.26
C PRO A 178 -3.36 23.02 -9.02
N LYS A 179 -4.44 22.24 -9.04
CA LYS A 179 -5.34 22.11 -7.89
C LYS A 179 -4.65 21.41 -6.71
N ILE A 180 -3.96 20.31 -6.98
CA ILE A 180 -3.30 19.50 -5.94
C ILE A 180 -2.15 20.26 -5.30
N PHE A 181 -1.31 20.96 -6.08
CA PHE A 181 -0.23 21.79 -5.52
C PHE A 181 -0.77 22.95 -4.68
N LYS A 182 -1.90 23.56 -5.05
CA LYS A 182 -2.58 24.57 -4.23
C LYS A 182 -3.11 24.01 -2.90
N MET A 183 -3.30 22.69 -2.79
CA MET A 183 -3.70 22.01 -1.56
C MET A 183 -2.50 21.58 -0.71
N MET A 184 -1.26 21.63 -1.24
CA MET A 184 -0.07 21.30 -0.46
C MET A 184 0.38 22.48 0.39
N SER A 185 -0.32 22.72 1.51
CA SER A 185 0.05 23.75 2.48
C SER A 185 0.98 23.22 3.58
N PHE A 186 1.53 24.11 4.42
CA PHE A 186 2.29 23.69 5.61
C PHE A 186 1.45 22.86 6.59
N GLU A 187 0.14 23.14 6.67
CA GLU A 187 -0.81 22.35 7.45
C GLU A 187 -0.96 20.93 6.87
N TYR A 188 -1.01 20.79 5.54
CA TYR A 188 -1.00 19.48 4.87
C TYR A 188 0.27 18.71 5.21
N LEU A 189 1.43 19.36 5.11
CA LEU A 189 2.71 18.73 5.42
C LEU A 189 2.76 18.24 6.87
N GLY A 190 2.31 19.06 7.83
CA GLY A 190 2.24 18.68 9.25
C GLY A 190 1.31 17.49 9.48
N MET A 191 0.12 17.49 8.86
CA MET A 191 -0.82 16.37 8.90
C MET A 191 -0.24 15.11 8.27
N PHE A 192 0.37 15.21 7.10
CA PHE A 192 1.00 14.08 6.41
C PHE A 192 2.11 13.45 7.27
N ILE A 193 2.95 14.26 7.92
CA ILE A 193 4.00 13.77 8.82
C ILE A 193 3.39 13.02 10.01
N VAL A 194 2.37 13.58 10.66
CA VAL A 194 1.71 12.94 11.81
C VAL A 194 1.07 11.61 11.40
N VAL A 195 0.32 11.60 10.29
CA VAL A 195 -0.31 10.38 9.75
C VAL A 195 0.75 9.34 9.40
N SER A 196 1.86 9.74 8.79
CA SER A 196 2.96 8.85 8.43
C SER A 196 3.64 8.24 9.66
N ILE A 197 3.93 9.04 10.69
CA ILE A 197 4.55 8.55 11.93
C ILE A 197 3.64 7.54 12.62
N ILE A 198 2.34 7.84 12.76
CA ILE A 198 1.39 6.92 13.38
C ILE A 198 1.27 5.63 12.58
N SER A 199 1.21 5.72 11.25
CA SER A 199 1.18 4.57 10.36
C SER A 199 2.42 3.68 10.54
N ILE A 200 3.61 4.27 10.63
CA ILE A 200 4.86 3.55 10.89
C ILE A 200 4.83 2.86 12.26
N LEU A 201 4.39 3.56 13.31
CA LEU A 201 4.31 3.02 14.67
C LEU A 201 3.33 1.84 14.77
N LEU A 202 2.20 1.89 14.05
CA LEU A 202 1.25 0.78 14.00
C LEU A 202 1.83 -0.44 13.26
N MET A 203 2.63 -0.22 12.22
CA MET A 203 3.19 -1.28 11.37
C MET A 203 4.43 -1.95 11.95
N ILE A 204 5.19 -1.27 12.82
CA ILE A 204 6.49 -1.76 13.27
C ILE A 204 6.40 -3.09 14.04
N ILE A 205 5.42 -3.24 14.94
CA ILE A 205 5.27 -4.44 15.77
C ILE A 205 4.91 -5.66 14.90
N PRO A 206 3.84 -5.63 14.08
CA PRO A 206 3.54 -6.76 13.18
C PRO A 206 4.69 -7.07 12.22
N MET A 207 5.40 -6.07 11.72
CA MET A 207 6.54 -6.27 10.82
C MET A 207 7.67 -7.04 11.52
N ILE A 208 8.03 -6.67 12.76
CA ILE A 208 9.04 -7.41 13.55
C ILE A 208 8.59 -8.85 13.78
N LEU A 209 7.31 -9.07 14.10
CA LEU A 209 6.74 -10.40 14.33
C LEU A 209 6.76 -11.28 13.07
N VAL A 210 6.77 -10.70 11.87
CA VAL A 210 6.94 -11.44 10.61
C VAL A 210 8.41 -11.71 10.33
N ILE A 211 9.27 -10.69 10.46
CA ILE A 211 10.68 -10.77 10.10
C ILE A 211 11.45 -11.73 11.02
N PHE A 212 11.22 -11.68 12.33
CA PHE A 212 12.02 -12.45 13.29
C PHE A 212 11.89 -13.97 13.10
N PRO A 213 10.67 -14.56 12.97
CA PRO A 213 10.52 -15.97 12.64
C PRO A 213 11.11 -16.35 11.28
N LEU A 214 11.04 -15.46 10.27
CA LEU A 214 11.65 -15.71 8.96
C LEU A 214 13.18 -15.73 9.04
N ILE A 215 13.80 -14.81 9.76
CA ILE A 215 15.25 -14.83 10.02
C ILE A 215 15.63 -16.12 10.74
N GLY A 216 14.88 -16.52 11.78
CA GLY A 216 15.09 -17.79 12.47
C GLY A 216 14.98 -18.99 11.52
N PHE A 217 13.95 -19.02 10.67
CA PHE A 217 13.73 -20.07 9.68
C PHE A 217 14.89 -20.16 8.68
N PHE A 218 15.24 -19.06 8.01
CA PHE A 218 16.31 -19.05 7.02
C PHE A 218 17.69 -19.28 7.66
N GLY A 219 17.95 -18.66 8.80
CA GLY A 219 19.20 -18.82 9.55
C GLY A 219 19.42 -20.27 9.96
N MET A 220 18.45 -20.91 10.62
CA MET A 220 18.59 -22.32 11.03
C MET A 220 18.82 -23.24 9.83
N ASN A 221 18.12 -23.01 8.72
CA ASN A 221 18.28 -23.81 7.50
C ASN A 221 19.65 -23.65 6.83
N MET A 222 20.27 -22.46 6.91
CA MET A 222 21.64 -22.25 6.41
C MET A 222 22.69 -22.99 7.25
N TYR A 223 22.54 -23.03 8.58
CA TYR A 223 23.56 -23.62 9.47
C TYR A 223 23.46 -25.13 9.66
N THR A 224 22.25 -25.70 9.61
CA THR A 224 22.02 -27.11 10.01
C THR A 224 21.70 -28.04 8.85
N GLY A 225 21.62 -27.50 7.63
CA GLY A 225 21.24 -28.23 6.44
C GLY A 225 19.77 -28.66 6.41
N PRO A 226 19.31 -29.35 5.35
CA PRO A 226 17.90 -29.65 5.12
C PRO A 226 17.28 -30.66 6.11
N LYS A 227 18.04 -31.20 7.06
CA LYS A 227 17.54 -32.18 8.04
C LYS A 227 16.73 -31.53 9.19
N MET A 228 17.04 -30.30 9.59
CA MET A 228 16.27 -29.54 10.60
C MET A 228 14.98 -28.93 10.06
N LEU A 229 14.82 -28.90 8.72
CA LEU A 229 13.62 -28.45 8.02
C LEU A 229 12.37 -29.22 8.49
N PHE A 230 12.53 -30.45 8.99
CA PHE A 230 11.40 -31.30 9.39
C PHE A 230 10.99 -31.20 10.87
N ILE A 231 11.80 -30.60 11.76
CA ILE A 231 11.55 -30.65 13.22
C ILE A 231 11.20 -29.29 13.82
N ALA A 232 12.01 -28.25 13.61
CA ALA A 232 11.79 -26.91 14.21
C ALA A 232 11.23 -25.88 13.21
N SER A 233 11.49 -26.09 11.92
CA SER A 233 11.10 -25.16 10.86
C SER A 233 9.57 -25.00 10.64
N PRO A 234 8.73 -26.05 10.81
CA PRO A 234 7.30 -25.92 10.58
C PRO A 234 6.61 -24.98 11.59
N LEU A 235 7.05 -25.01 12.85
CA LEU A 235 6.50 -24.13 13.89
C LEU A 235 6.81 -22.66 13.60
N LEU A 236 8.06 -22.35 13.23
CA LEU A 236 8.46 -20.99 12.85
C LEU A 236 7.69 -20.48 11.63
N LEU A 237 7.41 -21.36 10.67
CA LEU A 237 6.61 -21.04 9.48
C LEU A 237 5.15 -20.77 9.84
N VAL A 238 4.54 -21.56 10.73
CA VAL A 238 3.18 -21.32 11.23
C VAL A 238 3.11 -19.97 11.97
N VAL A 239 4.09 -19.66 12.83
CA VAL A 239 4.18 -18.37 13.53
C VAL A 239 4.34 -17.22 12.53
N ALA A 240 5.20 -17.37 11.52
CA ALA A 240 5.38 -16.38 10.46
C ALA A 240 4.09 -16.12 9.67
N LEU A 241 3.35 -17.19 9.31
CA LEU A 241 2.08 -17.08 8.61
C LEU A 241 1.03 -16.35 9.45
N PHE A 242 0.92 -16.70 10.74
CA PHE A 242 0.01 -16.01 11.65
C PHE A 242 0.37 -14.52 11.79
N ALA A 243 1.65 -14.21 12.02
CA ALA A 243 2.13 -12.83 12.09
C ALA A 243 1.88 -12.06 10.78
N PHE A 244 1.99 -12.73 9.63
CA PHE A 244 1.75 -12.15 8.32
C PHE A 244 0.27 -11.81 8.09
N ILE A 245 -0.66 -12.63 8.60
CA ILE A 245 -2.09 -12.31 8.59
C ILE A 245 -2.36 -11.08 9.47
N VAL A 246 -1.77 -11.02 10.67
CA VAL A 246 -1.89 -9.85 11.56
C VAL A 246 -1.32 -8.60 10.88
N PHE A 247 -0.13 -8.68 10.29
CA PHE A 247 0.47 -7.59 9.52
C PHE A 247 -0.46 -7.10 8.40
N SER A 248 -1.10 -8.03 7.69
CA SER A 248 -2.01 -7.72 6.59
C SER A 248 -3.27 -6.98 7.07
N ILE A 249 -3.84 -7.39 8.20
CA ILE A 249 -4.97 -6.70 8.82
C ILE A 249 -4.57 -5.28 9.24
N VAL A 250 -3.40 -5.12 9.86
CA VAL A 250 -2.90 -3.81 10.30
C VAL A 250 -2.58 -2.91 9.09
N ALA A 251 -2.05 -3.46 8.00
CA ALA A 251 -1.78 -2.69 6.76
C ALA A 251 -3.07 -2.10 6.16
N VAL A 252 -4.14 -2.90 6.13
CA VAL A 252 -5.46 -2.44 5.66
C VAL A 252 -6.06 -1.41 6.62
N TYR A 253 -5.93 -1.64 7.92
CA TYR A 253 -6.37 -0.68 8.94
C TYR A 253 -5.67 0.68 8.77
N VAL A 254 -4.35 0.67 8.62
CA VAL A 254 -3.54 1.87 8.37
C VAL A 254 -4.00 2.57 7.10
N SER A 255 -4.33 1.83 6.04
CA SER A 255 -4.86 2.42 4.81
C SER A 255 -6.18 3.15 5.04
N PHE A 256 -7.13 2.55 5.77
CA PHE A 256 -8.41 3.19 6.10
C PHE A 256 -8.20 4.45 6.96
N TYR A 257 -7.35 4.34 7.97
CA TYR A 257 -6.93 5.44 8.83
C TYR A 257 -6.35 6.61 8.01
N SER A 258 -5.33 6.36 7.20
CA SER A 258 -4.62 7.40 6.46
C SER A 258 -5.54 8.08 5.45
N TYR A 259 -6.29 7.31 4.65
CA TYR A 259 -7.18 7.90 3.66
C TYR A 259 -8.33 8.68 4.29
N ARG A 260 -8.83 8.27 5.48
CA ARG A 260 -9.79 9.08 6.22
C ARG A 260 -9.19 10.42 6.65
N ALA A 261 -7.96 10.43 7.17
CA ALA A 261 -7.28 11.66 7.57
C ALA A 261 -7.03 12.59 6.37
N TYR A 262 -6.56 12.06 5.24
CA TYR A 262 -6.35 12.82 4.01
C TYR A 262 -7.65 13.41 3.46
N THR A 263 -8.74 12.64 3.54
CA THR A 263 -10.06 13.10 3.11
C THR A 263 -10.59 14.22 4.01
N ASN A 264 -10.44 14.10 5.33
CA ASN A 264 -10.81 15.15 6.27
C ASN A 264 -10.07 16.46 5.97
N TYR A 265 -8.78 16.40 5.64
CA TYR A 265 -8.01 17.58 5.23
C TYR A 265 -8.55 18.19 3.93
N PHE A 266 -8.77 17.35 2.92
CA PHE A 266 -9.27 17.79 1.62
C PHE A 266 -10.62 18.51 1.72
N VAL A 267 -11.57 17.95 2.49
CA VAL A 267 -12.88 18.54 2.73
C VAL A 267 -12.75 19.88 3.48
N PHE A 268 -11.93 19.92 4.52
CA PHE A 268 -11.68 21.16 5.28
C PHE A 268 -11.14 22.28 4.38
N LYS A 269 -10.13 21.99 3.55
CA LYS A 269 -9.50 23.00 2.69
C LYS A 269 -10.43 23.49 1.57
N ASN A 270 -11.32 22.64 1.07
CA ASN A 270 -12.31 23.08 0.09
C ASN A 270 -13.40 23.97 0.70
N LEU A 271 -13.76 23.75 1.97
CA LEU A 271 -14.73 24.61 2.67
C LEU A 271 -14.15 26.02 2.92
N GLU A 272 -12.90 26.13 3.37
CA GLU A 272 -12.23 27.43 3.55
C GLU A 272 -12.25 28.27 2.27
N LYS A 273 -12.00 27.66 1.10
CA LYS A 273 -12.02 28.37 -0.19
C LYS A 273 -13.39 28.90 -0.57
N ILE A 274 -14.47 28.21 -0.18
CA ILE A 274 -15.84 28.67 -0.45
C ILE A 274 -16.18 29.86 0.47
N GLU A 275 -15.72 29.83 1.72
CA GLU A 275 -15.92 30.94 2.66
C GLU A 275 -15.11 32.19 2.28
N GLU A 276 -13.86 32.04 1.84
CA GLU A 276 -13.04 33.15 1.31
C GLU A 276 -13.71 33.82 0.10
N PHE A 277 -14.25 33.03 -0.85
CA PHE A 277 -14.95 33.57 -2.02
C PHE A 277 -16.22 34.34 -1.68
N ASN A 278 -16.96 33.92 -0.64
CA ASN A 278 -18.17 34.61 -0.19
C ASN A 278 -17.88 35.90 0.59
N HIS A 279 -16.64 36.09 1.10
CA HIS A 279 -16.22 37.32 1.78
C HIS A 279 -15.65 38.38 0.82
N GLU A 280 -15.32 38.00 -0.42
CA GLU A 280 -14.82 38.91 -1.47
C GLU A 280 -15.94 39.48 -2.39
N LEU A 281 -17.20 39.09 -2.16
CA LEU A 281 -18.41 39.58 -2.84
C LEU A 281 -19.19 40.58 -1.98
#